data_AF-W1F6H3-F1
#
_entry.id   AF-W1F6H3-F1
#
_cell.length_a   1.000
_cell.length_b   1.000
_cell.length_c   1.000
_cell.angle_alpha   90.00
_cell.angle_beta   90.00
_cell.angle_gamma   90.00
#
_symmetry.space_group_name_H-M   'P 1'
#
loop_
_entity.id
_entity.type
_entity.pdbx_description
1 polymer ?
#
loop_
_entity_poly.entity_id
_entity_poly.type
_entity_poly.pdbx_seq_one_letter_code
_entity_poly.pdbx_strand_id
1 'polypeptide(L)'
;MNEMQKGDWAITYSPSNRTYLIGKIASDFEFHAEWLEDGMGIARKVKWNAEEIKRDSLTDATRNTLGSTLTVFQVPDFAVNELVQGNKPVSDIVPEVPVSGEEDEVVSNPLRDMEMIAFEGIKDRINRLDWDEMQNLVAGVLRSMGYKTQVSPAGADRGKDIMLRLTDLGLKIRALLLR
;
A
#
# COMPACT_ATOMS: atom_id res chain seq x y z
N MET A 1 23.36 3.75 -7.26
CA MET A 1 23.38 4.45 -5.94
C MET A 1 24.23 5.73 -5.93
N ASN A 2 25.23 5.86 -6.82
CA ASN A 2 26.07 7.07 -6.94
C ASN A 2 25.41 8.26 -7.66
N GLU A 3 24.22 8.07 -8.22
CA GLU A 3 23.51 9.12 -8.97
C GLU A 3 22.69 10.05 -8.07
N MET A 4 22.34 9.61 -6.86
CA MET A 4 21.60 10.43 -5.90
C MET A 4 22.48 11.56 -5.36
N GLN A 5 21.99 12.79 -5.49
CA GLN A 5 22.67 14.00 -5.07
C GLN A 5 21.89 14.74 -3.97
N LYS A 6 22.61 15.61 -3.26
CA LYS A 6 21.98 16.52 -2.32
C LYS A 6 21.00 17.43 -3.05
N GLY A 7 19.76 17.49 -2.58
CA GLY A 7 18.67 18.24 -3.19
C GLY A 7 17.66 17.38 -3.94
N ASP A 8 18.00 16.13 -4.26
CA ASP A 8 17.07 15.19 -4.89
C ASP A 8 15.93 14.80 -3.95
N TRP A 9 14.81 14.41 -4.56
CA TRP A 9 13.65 13.90 -3.84
C TRP A 9 13.85 12.44 -3.47
N ALA A 10 13.58 12.11 -2.21
CA ALA A 10 13.48 10.76 -1.70
C ALA A 10 12.03 10.49 -1.30
N ILE A 11 11.51 9.33 -1.70
CA ILE A 11 10.16 8.88 -1.40
C ILE A 11 10.28 7.53 -0.70
N THR A 12 9.52 7.34 0.38
CA THR A 12 9.41 6.04 1.05
C THR A 12 7.95 5.73 1.39
N TYR A 13 7.61 4.45 1.40
CA TYR A 13 6.26 3.98 1.70
C TYR A 13 6.17 3.50 3.15
N SER A 14 5.11 3.90 3.84
CA SER A 14 4.73 3.38 5.16
C SER A 14 3.56 2.42 5.01
N PRO A 15 3.77 1.09 5.06
CA PRO A 15 2.70 0.10 4.92
C PRO A 15 1.64 0.18 6.02
N SER A 16 2.05 0.56 7.23
CA SER A 16 1.17 0.69 8.40
C SER A 16 0.16 1.82 8.22
N ASN A 17 0.61 2.96 7.70
CA ASN A 17 -0.24 4.14 7.52
C ASN A 17 -0.85 4.21 6.11
N ARG A 18 -0.38 3.37 5.18
CA ARG A 18 -0.68 3.43 3.74
C ARG A 18 -0.40 4.83 3.16
N THR A 19 0.68 5.45 3.61
CA THR A 19 1.11 6.78 3.20
C THR A 19 2.50 6.77 2.58
N TYR A 20 2.76 7.73 1.72
CA TYR A 20 4.09 8.04 1.21
C TYR A 20 4.66 9.24 1.96
N LEU A 21 5.90 9.09 2.43
CA LEU A 21 6.70 10.18 2.97
C LEU A 21 7.62 10.69 1.88
N ILE A 22 7.70 12.01 1.75
CA ILE A 22 8.50 12.70 0.74
C ILE A 22 9.47 13.61 1.47
N GLY A 23 10.73 13.60 1.05
CA GLY A 23 11.75 14.47 1.61
C GLY A 23 12.84 14.80 0.61
N LYS A 24 13.71 15.74 0.98
CA LYS A 24 14.90 16.06 0.19
C LYS A 24 16.15 15.50 0.83
N ILE A 25 17.02 14.92 0.02
CA ILE A 25 18.35 14.47 0.46
C ILE A 25 19.15 15.70 0.92
N ALA A 26 19.56 15.69 2.18
CA ALA A 26 20.20 16.80 2.87
C ALA A 26 21.72 16.62 3.01
N SER A 27 22.24 15.39 2.86
CA SER A 27 23.68 15.11 2.90
C SER A 27 24.14 14.21 1.76
N ASP A 28 25.46 14.25 1.54
CA ASP A 28 26.14 13.29 0.68
C ASP A 28 26.15 11.90 1.35
N PHE A 29 26.77 10.93 0.67
CA PHE A 29 26.97 9.59 1.21
C PHE A 29 27.69 9.62 2.56
N GLU A 30 27.11 8.98 3.57
CA GLU A 30 27.70 8.80 4.90
C GLU A 30 27.90 7.30 5.17
N PHE A 31 29.09 6.95 5.67
CA PHE A 31 29.42 5.60 6.09
C PHE A 31 29.31 5.47 7.60
N HIS A 32 28.54 4.48 8.05
CA HIS A 32 28.27 4.19 9.45
C HIS A 32 28.74 2.77 9.77
N ALA A 33 29.94 2.66 10.33
CA ALA A 33 30.53 1.36 10.67
C ALA A 33 29.70 0.63 11.74
N GLU A 34 29.02 1.38 12.60
CA GLU A 34 28.10 0.89 13.61
C GLU A 34 26.86 0.17 13.05
N TRP A 35 26.48 0.41 11.79
CA TRP A 35 25.30 -0.19 11.14
C TRP A 35 25.66 -1.28 10.13
N LEU A 36 26.94 -1.68 10.08
CA LEU A 36 27.40 -2.70 9.14
C LEU A 36 26.76 -4.06 9.41
N GLU A 37 26.58 -4.43 10.69
CA GLU A 37 25.96 -5.69 11.10
C GLU A 37 24.51 -5.79 10.63
N ASP A 38 23.82 -4.65 10.52
CA ASP A 38 22.45 -4.56 10.01
C ASP A 38 22.38 -4.42 8.48
N GLY A 39 23.52 -4.43 7.78
CA GLY A 39 23.58 -4.22 6.33
C GLY A 39 23.27 -2.78 5.90
N MET A 40 23.26 -1.83 6.85
CA MET A 40 22.92 -0.42 6.65
C MET A 40 24.13 0.50 6.83
N GLY A 41 25.33 0.00 6.53
CA GLY A 41 26.56 0.77 6.69
C GLY A 41 26.66 2.01 5.80
N ILE A 42 25.72 2.19 4.88
CA ILE A 42 25.65 3.30 3.93
C ILE A 42 24.32 4.03 4.14
N ALA A 43 24.38 5.32 4.43
CA ALA A 43 23.19 6.13 4.64
C ALA A 43 23.34 7.54 4.06
N ARG A 44 22.20 8.22 3.93
CA ARG A 44 22.11 9.66 3.60
C ARG A 44 21.05 10.28 4.49
N LYS A 45 21.29 11.51 4.95
CA LYS A 45 20.28 12.26 5.70
C LYS A 45 19.23 12.79 4.75
N VAL A 46 17.97 12.59 5.11
CA VAL A 46 16.81 13.12 4.38
C VAL A 46 16.06 14.07 5.29
N LYS A 47 15.73 15.26 4.77
CA LYS A 47 14.81 16.18 5.40
C LYS A 47 13.40 15.88 4.90
N TRP A 48 12.64 15.16 5.72
CA TRP A 48 11.26 14.80 5.43
C TRP A 48 10.32 16.01 5.53
N ASN A 49 9.32 16.05 4.65
CA ASN A 49 8.22 17.00 4.74
C ASN A 49 7.30 16.62 5.90
N ALA A 50 6.54 17.59 6.42
CA ALA A 50 5.59 17.35 7.50
C ALA A 50 4.30 16.66 7.02
N GLU A 51 3.91 16.86 5.76
CA GLU A 51 2.75 16.21 5.17
C GLU A 51 3.09 14.84 4.59
N GLU A 52 2.26 13.87 4.95
CA GLU A 52 2.25 12.54 4.35
C GLU A 52 1.15 12.44 3.29
N ILE A 53 1.42 11.72 2.21
CA ILE A 53 0.48 11.56 1.10
C ILE A 53 -0.21 10.22 1.19
N LYS A 54 -1.54 10.22 1.20
CA LYS A 54 -2.32 8.96 1.20
C LYS A 54 -2.13 8.24 -0.13
N ARG A 55 -1.77 6.95 -0.09
CA ARG A 55 -1.69 6.12 -1.29
C ARG A 55 -3.02 6.10 -2.05
N ASP A 56 -4.13 6.10 -1.31
CA ASP A 56 -5.49 6.01 -1.87
C ASP A 56 -5.93 7.28 -2.62
N SER A 57 -5.24 8.42 -2.47
CA SER A 57 -5.53 9.62 -3.26
C SER A 57 -4.82 9.68 -4.61
N LEU A 58 -3.84 8.79 -4.83
CA LEU A 58 -3.02 8.73 -6.04
C LEU A 58 -3.72 7.96 -7.17
N THR A 59 -3.37 8.28 -8.41
CA THR A 59 -3.79 7.54 -9.60
C THR A 59 -3.25 6.10 -9.61
N ASP A 60 -3.95 5.21 -10.31
CA ASP A 60 -3.51 3.82 -10.52
C ASP A 60 -2.12 3.74 -11.17
N ALA A 61 -1.85 4.62 -12.14
CA ALA A 61 -0.55 4.69 -12.81
C ALA A 61 0.60 4.99 -11.82
N THR A 62 0.43 5.98 -10.96
CA THR A 62 1.42 6.33 -9.93
C THR A 62 1.55 5.23 -8.88
N ARG A 63 0.45 4.63 -8.43
CA ARG A 63 0.49 3.50 -7.47
C ARG A 63 1.26 2.30 -8.00
N ASN A 64 1.04 1.94 -9.27
CA ASN A 64 1.73 0.80 -9.90
C ASN A 64 3.23 1.07 -10.05
N THR A 65 3.60 2.31 -10.36
CA THR A 65 5.00 2.72 -10.52
C THR A 65 5.75 2.74 -9.19
N LEU A 66 5.10 3.21 -8.12
CA LEU A 66 5.67 3.25 -6.77
C LEU A 66 5.71 1.88 -6.07
N GLY A 67 5.02 0.88 -6.64
CA GLY A 67 5.02 -0.51 -6.15
C GLY A 67 6.21 -1.35 -6.62
N SER A 68 7.29 -0.72 -7.10
CA SER A 68 8.51 -1.43 -7.51
C SER A 68 9.13 -2.20 -6.35
N THR A 69 9.71 -3.34 -6.65
CA THR A 69 10.29 -4.27 -5.67
C THR A 69 11.80 -4.05 -5.49
N LEU A 70 12.39 -3.19 -6.32
CA LEU A 70 13.72 -2.65 -6.09
C LEU A 70 13.70 -1.82 -4.80
N THR A 71 14.72 -2.03 -3.96
CA THR A 71 14.89 -1.27 -2.71
C THR A 71 15.16 0.21 -2.97
N VAL A 72 15.77 0.52 -4.12
CA VAL A 72 16.04 1.88 -4.60
C VAL A 72 15.84 1.89 -6.12
N PHE A 73 14.99 2.78 -6.61
CA PHE A 73 14.72 2.95 -8.04
C PHE A 73 14.38 4.40 -8.33
N GLN A 74 14.58 4.81 -9.59
CA GLN A 74 14.19 6.13 -10.06
C GLN A 74 12.68 6.17 -10.33
N VAL A 75 12.02 7.18 -9.78
CA VAL A 75 10.59 7.41 -10.02
C VAL A 75 10.44 8.33 -11.25
N PRO A 76 9.58 8.00 -12.23
CA PRO A 76 9.30 8.85 -13.38
C PRO A 76 8.71 10.21 -12.99
N ASP A 77 8.98 11.23 -13.80
CA ASP A 77 8.59 12.63 -13.53
C ASP A 77 7.07 12.81 -13.32
N PHE A 78 6.23 12.04 -14.02
CA PHE A 78 4.77 12.16 -13.86
C PHE A 78 4.31 11.79 -12.45
N ALA A 79 4.89 10.72 -11.88
CA ALA A 79 4.57 10.25 -10.53
C ALA A 79 5.14 11.20 -9.48
N VAL A 80 6.34 11.75 -9.72
CA VAL A 80 6.93 12.79 -8.86
C VAL A 80 6.07 14.06 -8.86
N ASN A 81 5.56 14.48 -10.01
CA ASN A 81 4.70 15.67 -10.10
C ASN A 81 3.37 15.46 -9.38
N GLU A 82 2.75 14.29 -9.49
CA GLU A 82 1.53 13.97 -8.74
C GLU A 82 1.78 14.00 -7.22
N LEU A 83 2.90 13.42 -6.78
CA LEU A 83 3.32 13.40 -5.38
C LEU A 83 3.68 14.79 -4.84
N VAL A 84 4.46 15.59 -5.56
CA VAL A 84 4.98 16.87 -5.05
C VAL A 84 3.99 18.02 -5.24
N GLN A 85 3.24 18.03 -6.35
CA GLN A 85 2.36 19.16 -6.71
C GLN A 85 0.87 18.85 -6.49
N GLY A 86 0.50 17.60 -6.22
CA GLY A 86 -0.90 17.18 -6.17
C GLY A 86 -1.62 17.26 -7.52
N ASN A 87 -0.89 17.51 -8.60
CA ASN A 87 -1.43 17.59 -9.95
C ASN A 87 -1.67 16.16 -10.45
N LYS A 88 -2.94 15.75 -10.43
CA LYS A 88 -3.35 14.51 -11.10
C LYS A 88 -3.11 14.68 -12.60
N PRO A 89 -2.38 13.78 -13.27
CA PRO A 89 -2.20 13.87 -14.71
C PRO A 89 -3.57 13.90 -15.39
N VAL A 90 -3.76 14.79 -16.37
CA VAL A 90 -5.02 15.02 -17.11
C VAL A 90 -5.33 13.85 -18.09
N SER A 91 -4.65 12.73 -17.94
CA SER A 91 -4.82 11.55 -18.77
C SER A 91 -4.43 10.30 -17.98
N ASP A 92 -5.36 9.36 -17.88
CA ASP A 92 -5.10 7.95 -17.54
C ASP A 92 -4.28 7.21 -18.63
N ILE A 93 -3.51 7.96 -19.42
CA ILE A 93 -2.56 7.39 -20.36
C ILE A 93 -1.34 7.04 -19.52
N VAL A 94 -1.25 5.76 -19.13
CA VAL A 94 -0.02 5.16 -18.64
C VAL A 94 1.07 5.52 -19.65
N PRO A 95 2.05 6.39 -19.31
CA PRO A 95 3.22 6.50 -20.16
C PRO A 95 3.85 5.12 -20.15
N GLU A 96 4.06 4.50 -21.31
CA GLU A 96 4.99 3.38 -21.40
C GLU A 96 6.29 3.89 -20.78
N VAL A 97 6.59 3.40 -19.58
CA VAL A 97 7.88 3.65 -18.95
C VAL A 97 8.87 3.02 -19.92
N PRO A 98 9.74 3.81 -20.60
CA PRO A 98 10.77 3.19 -21.39
C PRO A 98 11.58 2.39 -20.38
N VAL A 99 11.59 1.07 -20.55
CA VAL A 99 12.59 0.20 -19.95
C VAL A 99 13.89 0.68 -20.57
N SER A 100 14.51 1.68 -19.93
CA SER A 100 15.87 2.10 -20.25
C SER A 100 16.72 0.88 -19.94
N GLY A 101 17.00 0.12 -21.00
CA GLY A 101 17.90 -1.00 -20.95
C GLY A 101 19.26 -0.47 -20.57
N GLU A 102 19.70 -0.85 -19.37
CA GLU A 102 21.07 -1.18 -19.07
C GLU A 102 21.01 -2.30 -18.03
N GLU A 103 21.71 -3.39 -18.36
CA GLU A 103 21.75 -4.65 -17.64
C GLU A 103 22.29 -4.43 -16.23
N ASP A 104 21.42 -4.42 -15.23
CA ASP A 104 21.78 -4.84 -13.88
C ASP A 104 20.78 -5.90 -13.44
N GLU A 105 21.26 -7.14 -13.52
CA GLU A 105 20.62 -8.38 -13.11
C GLU A 105 20.50 -8.43 -11.58
N VAL A 106 19.84 -7.43 -10.97
CA VAL A 106 19.26 -7.61 -9.64
C VAL A 106 18.04 -8.49 -9.85
N VAL A 107 18.20 -9.78 -9.54
CA VAL A 107 17.12 -10.77 -9.52
C VAL A 107 16.07 -10.34 -8.50
N SER A 108 15.24 -9.38 -8.88
CA SER A 108 13.94 -9.15 -8.27
C SER A 108 13.20 -10.46 -8.42
N ASN A 109 12.91 -11.13 -7.30
CA ASN A 109 12.21 -12.41 -7.35
C ASN A 109 10.80 -12.11 -7.88
N PRO A 110 10.44 -12.47 -9.13
CA PRO A 110 9.19 -12.03 -9.73
C PRO A 110 7.95 -12.44 -8.93
N LEU A 111 8.08 -13.47 -8.09
CA LEU A 111 7.03 -13.93 -7.18
C LEU A 111 6.83 -13.01 -5.97
N ARG A 112 7.90 -12.40 -5.42
CA ARG A 112 7.78 -11.41 -4.33
C ARG A 112 7.12 -10.13 -4.80
N ASP A 113 7.46 -9.70 -6.01
CA ASP A 113 6.89 -8.53 -6.67
C ASP A 113 5.38 -8.73 -6.85
N MET A 114 4.99 -9.90 -7.36
CA MET A 114 3.60 -10.31 -7.49
C MET A 114 2.87 -10.39 -6.15
N GLU A 115 3.50 -10.93 -5.10
CA GLU A 115 2.89 -11.03 -3.76
C GLU A 115 2.58 -9.65 -3.17
N MET A 116 3.52 -8.72 -3.22
CA MET A 116 3.35 -7.36 -2.70
C MET A 116 2.26 -6.60 -3.46
N ILE A 117 2.30 -6.66 -4.80
CA ILE A 117 1.28 -6.03 -5.66
C ILE A 117 -0.10 -6.65 -5.38
N ALA A 118 -0.19 -7.97 -5.28
CA ALA A 118 -1.43 -8.66 -4.99
C ALA A 118 -1.98 -8.28 -3.61
N PHE A 119 -1.10 -8.19 -2.59
CA PHE A 119 -1.50 -7.83 -1.24
C PHE A 119 -2.05 -6.40 -1.15
N GLU A 120 -1.38 -5.44 -1.80
CA GLU A 120 -1.89 -4.07 -1.90
C GLU A 120 -3.17 -3.98 -2.74
N GLY A 121 -3.27 -4.74 -3.83
CA GLY A 121 -4.49 -4.84 -4.64
C GLY A 121 -5.68 -5.41 -3.85
N ILE A 122 -5.45 -6.38 -2.97
CA ILE A 122 -6.48 -6.90 -2.05
C ILE A 122 -6.93 -5.81 -1.09
N LYS A 123 -6.01 -5.05 -0.48
CA LYS A 123 -6.37 -3.92 0.40
C LYS A 123 -7.19 -2.87 -0.34
N ASP A 124 -6.81 -2.52 -1.57
CA ASP A 124 -7.54 -1.55 -2.39
C ASP A 124 -8.94 -2.05 -2.73
N ARG A 125 -9.09 -3.35 -3.03
CA ARG A 125 -10.38 -3.96 -3.31
C ARG A 125 -11.27 -3.99 -2.09
N ILE A 126 -10.72 -4.26 -0.90
CA ILE A 126 -11.46 -4.21 0.37
C ILE A 126 -11.88 -2.77 0.70
N ASN A 127 -11.01 -1.79 0.52
CA ASN A 127 -11.32 -0.38 0.79
C ASN A 127 -12.37 0.22 -0.16
N ARG A 128 -12.55 -0.38 -1.35
CA ARG A 128 -13.59 0.03 -2.31
C ARG A 128 -14.96 -0.54 -1.97
N LEU A 129 -15.05 -1.54 -1.09
CA LEU A 129 -16.32 -2.16 -0.77
C LEU A 129 -17.26 -1.17 -0.10
N ASP A 130 -18.51 -1.14 -0.57
CA ASP A 130 -19.57 -0.44 0.11
C ASP A 130 -19.91 -1.12 1.45
N TRP A 131 -20.65 -0.42 2.32
CA TRP A 131 -20.93 -0.89 3.68
C TRP A 131 -21.63 -2.27 3.69
N ASP A 132 -22.53 -2.54 2.75
CA ASP A 132 -23.27 -3.80 2.63
C ASP A 132 -22.38 -4.92 2.05
N GLU A 133 -21.50 -4.58 1.11
CA GLU A 133 -20.49 -5.52 0.60
C GLU A 133 -19.49 -5.92 1.70
N MET A 134 -19.10 -4.96 2.56
CA MET A 134 -18.22 -5.22 3.70
C MET A 134 -18.87 -6.20 4.70
N GLN A 135 -20.19 -6.10 4.93
CA GLN A 135 -20.92 -7.07 5.75
C GLN A 135 -20.84 -8.49 5.16
N ASN A 136 -20.97 -8.61 3.84
CA ASN A 136 -20.85 -9.88 3.15
C ASN A 136 -19.43 -10.46 3.24
N LEU A 137 -18.39 -9.63 3.14
CA LEU A 137 -17.00 -10.05 3.32
C LEU A 137 -16.77 -10.61 4.74
N VAL A 138 -17.17 -9.87 5.78
CA VAL A 138 -17.03 -10.30 7.18
C VAL A 138 -17.80 -11.59 7.44
N ALA A 139 -19.04 -11.71 6.91
CA ALA A 139 -19.83 -12.93 7.01
C ALA A 139 -19.14 -14.12 6.33
N GLY A 140 -18.47 -13.90 5.20
CA GLY A 140 -17.66 -14.91 4.50
C GLY A 140 -16.46 -15.39 5.31
N VAL A 141 -15.71 -14.48 5.92
CA VAL A 141 -14.57 -14.80 6.81
C VAL A 141 -15.04 -15.59 8.04
N LEU A 142 -16.15 -15.20 8.65
CA LEU A 142 -16.70 -15.94 9.78
C LEU A 142 -17.20 -17.34 9.37
N ARG A 143 -17.73 -17.48 8.15
CA ARG A 143 -18.06 -18.80 7.58
C ARG A 143 -16.84 -19.70 7.41
N SER A 144 -15.72 -19.17 6.90
CA SER A 144 -14.49 -19.96 6.75
C SER A 144 -13.90 -20.39 8.11
N MET A 145 -14.16 -19.62 9.18
CA MET A 145 -13.82 -19.98 10.56
C MET A 145 -14.78 -21.01 11.20
N GLY A 146 -15.82 -21.47 10.48
CA GLY A 146 -16.76 -22.49 10.96
C GLY A 146 -18.03 -21.96 11.63
N TYR A 147 -18.30 -20.64 11.55
CA TYR A 147 -19.57 -20.07 11.98
C TYR A 147 -20.64 -20.17 10.88
N LYS A 148 -21.90 -20.35 11.26
CA LYS A 148 -23.03 -20.11 10.35
C LYS A 148 -23.44 -18.65 10.47
N THR A 149 -23.40 -17.92 9.35
CA THR A 149 -23.70 -16.49 9.30
C THR A 149 -24.95 -16.22 8.47
N GLN A 150 -25.77 -15.27 8.89
CA GLN A 150 -26.87 -14.71 8.10
C GLN A 150 -26.74 -13.18 8.11
N VAL A 151 -26.66 -12.58 6.92
CA VAL A 151 -26.63 -11.13 6.73
C VAL A 151 -28.07 -10.59 6.76
N SER A 152 -28.28 -9.50 7.48
CA SER A 152 -29.59 -8.84 7.51
C SER A 152 -29.88 -8.13 6.18
N PRO A 153 -31.13 -8.12 5.69
CA PRO A 153 -31.50 -7.29 4.53
C PRO A 153 -31.22 -5.82 4.81
N ALA A 154 -30.93 -5.01 3.79
CA ALA A 154 -30.73 -3.58 3.98
C ALA A 154 -32.01 -2.88 4.51
N GLY A 155 -31.97 -2.33 5.73
CA GLY A 155 -33.12 -1.63 6.29
C GLY A 155 -33.02 -1.24 7.76
N ALA A 156 -34.17 -1.23 8.45
CA ALA A 156 -34.26 -0.95 9.89
C ALA A 156 -33.83 -2.18 10.70
N ASP A 157 -32.54 -2.49 10.64
CA ASP A 157 -32.01 -3.81 11.06
C ASP A 157 -31.82 -3.92 12.57
N ARG A 158 -32.40 -2.97 13.33
CA ARG A 158 -32.27 -2.82 14.79
C ARG A 158 -30.80 -2.85 15.26
N GLY A 159 -29.88 -2.40 14.41
CA GLY A 159 -28.43 -2.46 14.69
C GLY A 159 -27.88 -3.88 14.71
N LYS A 160 -28.33 -4.76 13.80
CA LYS A 160 -27.79 -6.12 13.66
C LYS A 160 -27.46 -6.38 12.21
N ASP A 161 -26.18 -6.33 11.88
CA ASP A 161 -25.72 -6.49 10.50
C ASP A 161 -25.49 -7.96 10.14
N ILE A 162 -24.91 -8.74 11.07
CA ILE A 162 -24.63 -10.16 10.86
C ILE A 162 -25.07 -10.98 12.08
N MET A 163 -25.86 -12.02 11.83
CA MET A 163 -26.25 -13.02 12.83
C MET A 163 -25.34 -14.23 12.73
N LEU A 164 -24.71 -14.61 13.84
CA LEU A 164 -23.70 -15.67 13.92
C LEU A 164 -24.16 -16.80 14.85
N ARG A 165 -23.98 -18.05 14.43
CA ARG A 165 -24.22 -19.26 15.24
C ARG A 165 -23.00 -20.19 15.19
N LEU A 166 -22.52 -20.63 16.36
CA LEU A 166 -21.46 -21.64 16.49
C LEU A 166 -22.02 -23.05 16.21
N THR A 167 -21.30 -23.83 15.41
CA THR A 167 -21.83 -25.06 14.80
C THR A 167 -21.87 -26.27 15.75
N ASP A 168 -21.03 -26.30 16.80
CA ASP A 168 -20.79 -27.53 17.58
C ASP A 168 -21.58 -27.67 18.90
N LEU A 169 -22.12 -26.58 19.46
CA LEU A 169 -22.79 -26.61 20.79
C LEU A 169 -23.99 -25.66 20.88
N GLY A 170 -24.68 -25.48 19.76
CA GLY A 170 -25.78 -24.54 19.52
C GLY A 170 -26.48 -23.97 20.76
N LEU A 171 -26.09 -22.75 21.18
CA LEU A 171 -26.85 -21.95 22.16
C LEU A 171 -26.48 -20.45 22.20
N LYS A 172 -25.42 -19.99 21.54
CA LYS A 172 -25.07 -18.55 21.47
C LYS A 172 -25.27 -17.99 20.07
N ILE A 173 -26.34 -17.22 19.91
CA ILE A 173 -26.52 -16.32 18.76
C ILE A 173 -25.87 -14.99 19.14
N ARG A 174 -24.92 -14.52 18.33
CA ARG A 174 -24.33 -13.19 18.48
C ARG A 174 -24.65 -12.35 17.26
N ALA A 175 -25.05 -11.11 17.49
CA ALA A 175 -25.20 -10.11 16.46
C ALA A 175 -23.92 -9.29 16.39
N LEU A 176 -23.38 -9.10 15.18
CA LEU A 176 -22.31 -8.17 14.91
C LEU A 176 -22.90 -6.88 14.35
N LEU A 177 -22.33 -5.75 14.76
CA LEU A 177 -22.66 -4.41 14.31
C LEU A 177 -21.38 -3.83 13.68
N LEU A 178 -21.46 -3.39 12.43
CA LEU A 178 -20.35 -2.97 11.57
C LEU A 178 -20.48 -1.50 11.14
N ARG A 179 -21.45 -0.76 11.69
CA ARG A 179 -21.65 0.68 11.49
C ARG A 179 -21.04 1.51 12.61
#